data_AF-A0AAN4HCL1-F1
#
_entry.id   AF-A0AAN4HCL1-F1
#
_cell.length_a   1.000
_cell.length_b   1.000
_cell.length_c   1.000
_cell.angle_alpha   90.00
_cell.angle_beta   90.00
_cell.angle_gamma   90.00
#
_symmetry.space_group_name_H-M   'P 1'
#
loop_
_entity.id
_entity.type
_entity.pdbx_description
1 polymer ?
#
loop_
_entity_poly.entity_id
_entity_poly.type
_entity_poly.pdbx_seq_one_letter_code
_entity_poly.pdbx_strand_id
1 'polypeptide(L)'
;MTTLKTIHISMFTKIKNYMLVLKQNERVLEEPIHDYKLFQFMCQLEMNNIHKVLEGHGKDTHIDINMHQEYIDTLVVQLNLLQYVLDIVQEEGVVHAASILLKHSFDLYTVHRITNLSIPFLRNLENTLSKEK
;
A
#
# COMPACT_ATOMS: atom_id res chain seq x y z
N MET A 1 -22.88 -9.67 -10.77
CA MET A 1 -22.00 -8.49 -10.97
C MET A 1 -22.04 -7.61 -9.72
N THR A 2 -21.56 -8.13 -8.58
CA THR A 2 -21.80 -7.56 -7.24
C THR A 2 -20.68 -7.88 -6.23
N THR A 3 -19.57 -8.48 -6.68
CA THR A 3 -18.47 -8.92 -5.82
C THR A 3 -17.42 -7.84 -5.58
N LEU A 4 -17.02 -7.10 -6.62
CA LEU A 4 -15.99 -6.04 -6.52
C LEU A 4 -16.38 -4.93 -5.53
N LYS A 5 -17.58 -4.35 -5.65
CA LYS A 5 -18.06 -3.30 -4.72
C LYS A 5 -18.07 -3.74 -3.25
N THR A 6 -18.37 -5.00 -2.99
CA THR A 6 -18.50 -5.55 -1.62
C THR A 6 -17.12 -5.79 -0.99
N ILE A 7 -16.14 -6.22 -1.80
CA ILE A 7 -14.74 -6.38 -1.36
C ILE A 7 -14.15 -5.02 -0.95
N HIS A 8 -14.35 -3.99 -1.80
CA HIS A 8 -13.88 -2.63 -1.52
C HIS A 8 -14.41 -2.08 -0.19
N ILE A 9 -15.71 -2.24 0.09
CA ILE A 9 -16.32 -1.75 1.34
C ILE A 9 -15.75 -2.49 2.57
N SER A 10 -15.54 -3.80 2.48
CA SER A 10 -15.03 -4.58 3.62
C SER A 10 -13.56 -4.25 3.94
N MET A 11 -12.72 -4.03 2.93
CA MET A 11 -11.34 -3.58 3.12
C MET A 11 -11.31 -2.18 3.74
N PHE A 12 -12.14 -1.26 3.24
CA PHE A 12 -12.25 0.10 3.78
C PHE A 12 -12.60 0.08 5.28
N THR A 13 -13.49 -0.83 5.68
CA THR A 13 -13.93 -0.95 7.08
C THR A 13 -12.82 -1.52 7.98
N LYS A 14 -12.07 -2.51 7.50
CA LYS A 14 -10.91 -3.07 8.24
C LYS A 14 -9.79 -2.05 8.40
N ILE A 15 -9.48 -1.32 7.34
CA ILE A 15 -8.47 -0.25 7.34
C ILE A 15 -8.91 0.88 8.30
N LYS A 16 -10.19 1.26 8.29
CA LYS A 16 -10.74 2.30 9.16
C LYS A 16 -10.70 1.95 10.65
N ASN A 17 -11.02 0.72 11.02
CA ASN A 17 -10.91 0.27 12.41
C ASN A 17 -9.46 0.30 12.90
N TYR A 18 -8.51 0.10 11.99
CA TYR A 18 -7.09 0.10 12.28
C TYR A 18 -6.50 1.52 12.37
N MET A 19 -7.01 2.47 11.56
CA MET A 19 -6.69 3.91 11.67
C MET A 19 -6.94 4.47 13.07
N LEU A 20 -7.99 4.00 13.74
CA LEU A 20 -8.37 4.49 15.07
C LEU A 20 -7.34 4.08 16.15
N VAL A 21 -6.59 3.00 15.91
CA VAL A 21 -5.54 2.50 16.80
C VAL A 21 -4.22 3.25 16.58
N LEU A 22 -3.87 3.57 15.32
CA LEU A 22 -2.62 4.27 15.00
C LEU A 22 -2.62 5.74 15.44
N LYS A 23 -3.77 6.43 15.35
CA LYS A 23 -3.94 7.81 15.86
C LYS A 23 -3.64 7.99 17.34
N GLN A 24 -3.68 6.91 18.13
CA GLN A 24 -3.36 6.97 19.56
C GLN A 24 -1.84 7.01 19.85
N ASN A 25 -0.99 6.69 18.85
CA ASN A 25 0.46 6.57 19.01
C ASN A 25 1.28 7.64 18.26
N GLU A 26 0.65 8.54 17.52
CA GLU A 26 1.32 9.61 16.77
C GLU A 26 1.77 10.75 17.69
N ARG A 27 2.97 10.64 18.24
CA ARG A 27 3.76 11.83 18.57
C ARG A 27 4.41 12.37 17.30
N VAL A 28 3.72 13.34 16.71
CA VAL A 28 4.15 14.41 15.80
C VAL A 28 5.64 14.35 15.41
N LEU A 29 5.90 13.79 14.24
CA LEU A 29 7.08 14.11 13.42
C LEU A 29 6.58 15.02 12.30
N GLU A 30 6.98 16.29 12.32
CA GLU A 30 6.71 17.22 11.21
C GLU A 30 7.45 16.74 9.97
N GLU A 31 6.74 16.08 9.06
CA GLU A 31 7.29 15.71 7.76
C GLU A 31 7.33 16.92 6.82
N PRO A 32 8.44 17.15 6.11
CA PRO A 32 8.54 18.27 5.18
C PRO A 32 7.65 18.03 3.95
N ILE A 33 6.89 19.07 3.58
CA ILE A 33 5.97 19.15 2.42
C ILE A 33 6.61 18.67 1.09
N HIS A 34 7.95 18.65 0.99
CA HIS A 34 8.68 18.14 -0.17
C HIS A 34 8.57 16.61 -0.37
N ASP A 35 8.34 15.83 0.68
CA ASP A 35 8.22 14.38 0.58
C ASP A 35 6.88 13.95 -0.04
N TYR A 36 5.82 14.76 0.09
CA TYR A 36 4.50 14.43 -0.46
C TYR A 36 4.49 14.31 -2.00
N LYS A 37 5.09 15.26 -2.72
CA LYS A 37 5.10 15.22 -4.20
C LYS A 37 5.90 14.04 -4.74
N LEU A 38 7.01 13.71 -4.08
CA LEU A 38 7.83 12.55 -4.43
C LEU A 38 7.06 11.26 -4.15
N PHE A 39 6.47 11.13 -2.95
CA PHE A 39 5.61 10.01 -2.60
C PHE A 39 4.46 9.83 -3.61
N GLN A 40 3.81 10.93 -3.98
CA GLN A 40 2.71 10.92 -4.93
C GLN A 40 3.15 10.39 -6.30
N PHE A 41 4.27 10.91 -6.81
CA PHE A 41 4.85 10.46 -8.06
C PHE A 41 5.22 8.97 -8.02
N MET A 42 5.85 8.52 -6.94
CA MET A 42 6.27 7.13 -6.81
C MET A 42 5.08 6.16 -6.70
N CYS A 43 4.02 6.53 -5.99
CA CYS A 43 2.79 5.74 -5.97
C CYS A 43 2.16 5.65 -7.37
N GLN A 44 2.07 6.77 -8.10
CA GLN A 44 1.54 6.79 -9.46
C GLN A 44 2.37 5.93 -10.41
N LEU A 45 3.70 5.97 -10.29
CA LEU A 45 4.60 5.13 -11.08
C LEU A 45 4.35 3.64 -10.81
N GLU A 46 4.19 3.26 -9.55
CA GLU A 46 3.94 1.87 -9.17
C GLU A 46 2.57 1.39 -9.65
N MET A 47 1.52 2.20 -9.49
CA MET A 47 0.19 1.90 -10.01
C MET A 47 0.20 1.72 -11.52
N ASN A 48 0.92 2.58 -12.26
CA ASN A 48 1.07 2.44 -13.71
C ASN A 48 1.79 1.15 -14.11
N ASN A 49 2.78 0.69 -13.33
CA ASN A 49 3.45 -0.58 -13.58
C ASN A 49 2.49 -1.75 -13.35
N ILE A 50 1.70 -1.73 -12.29
CA ILE A 50 0.67 -2.74 -12.01
C ILE A 50 -0.37 -2.76 -13.14
N HIS A 51 -0.86 -1.60 -13.59
CA HIS A 51 -1.79 -1.51 -14.70
C HIS A 51 -1.23 -2.13 -15.99
N LYS A 52 0.03 -1.86 -16.34
CA LYS A 52 0.68 -2.46 -17.52
C LYS A 52 0.75 -3.98 -17.42
N VAL A 53 1.05 -4.52 -16.23
CA VAL A 53 1.07 -5.96 -16.00
C VAL A 53 -0.34 -6.54 -16.19
N LEU A 54 -1.36 -5.92 -15.58
CA LEU A 54 -2.76 -6.35 -15.72
C LEU A 54 -3.26 -6.28 -17.19
N GLU A 55 -2.87 -5.25 -17.94
CA GLU A 55 -3.21 -5.10 -19.37
C GLU A 55 -2.47 -6.09 -20.27
N GLY A 56 -1.19 -6.37 -19.97
CA GLY A 56 -0.38 -7.37 -20.68
C GLY A 56 -0.93 -8.77 -20.50
N HIS A 57 -1.46 -9.09 -19.31
CA HIS A 57 -2.06 -10.38 -19.00
C HIS A 57 -3.34 -10.72 -19.78
N GLY A 58 -4.02 -9.74 -20.38
CA GLY A 58 -5.17 -10.00 -21.26
C GLY A 58 -4.82 -10.72 -22.57
N LYS A 59 -3.53 -10.97 -22.84
CA LYS A 59 -3.03 -11.45 -24.15
C LYS A 59 -2.32 -12.81 -24.13
N ASP A 60 -1.91 -13.33 -22.97
CA ASP A 60 -1.16 -14.60 -22.86
C ASP A 60 -2.03 -15.73 -22.27
N THR A 61 -2.38 -16.71 -23.11
CA THR A 61 -3.43 -17.71 -22.86
C THR A 61 -2.96 -19.08 -22.33
N HIS A 62 -1.78 -19.22 -21.71
CA HIS A 62 -1.28 -20.57 -21.37
C HIS A 62 -0.52 -20.66 -20.05
N ILE A 63 -1.22 -20.47 -18.94
CA ILE A 63 -0.63 -20.66 -17.61
C ILE A 63 -1.72 -21.14 -16.61
N ASP A 64 -1.28 -21.88 -15.59
CA ASP A 64 -2.08 -22.45 -14.51
C ASP A 64 -3.04 -21.41 -13.88
N ILE A 65 -4.34 -21.62 -14.11
CA ILE A 65 -5.42 -20.66 -13.86
C ILE A 65 -5.50 -20.27 -12.38
N ASN A 66 -5.15 -21.18 -11.45
CA ASN A 66 -5.29 -20.93 -10.01
C ASN A 66 -4.18 -20.04 -9.46
N MET A 67 -2.91 -20.35 -9.75
CA MET A 67 -1.76 -19.51 -9.35
C MET A 67 -1.82 -18.13 -10.01
N HIS A 68 -2.47 -18.06 -11.16
CA HIS A 68 -2.71 -16.83 -11.89
C HIS A 68 -3.78 -15.94 -11.30
N GLN A 69 -4.89 -16.49 -10.85
CA GLN A 69 -5.92 -15.67 -10.22
C GLN A 69 -5.41 -15.05 -8.91
N GLU A 70 -4.65 -15.80 -8.11
CA GLU A 70 -4.03 -15.30 -6.87
C GLU A 70 -3.04 -14.15 -7.12
N TYR A 71 -2.25 -14.24 -8.20
CA TYR A 71 -1.34 -13.18 -8.60
C TYR A 71 -2.09 -11.91 -9.02
N ILE A 72 -3.14 -12.04 -9.84
CA ILE A 72 -3.96 -10.90 -10.27
C ILE A 72 -4.68 -10.27 -9.08
N ASP A 73 -5.24 -11.08 -8.18
CA ASP A 73 -5.92 -10.59 -6.97
C ASP A 73 -4.93 -9.81 -6.08
N THR A 74 -3.69 -10.28 -5.96
CA THR A 74 -2.61 -9.59 -5.24
C THR A 74 -2.31 -8.23 -5.86
N LEU A 75 -2.19 -8.15 -7.19
CA LEU A 75 -1.95 -6.89 -7.91
C LEU A 75 -3.10 -5.89 -7.71
N VAL A 76 -4.35 -6.36 -7.75
CA VAL A 76 -5.52 -5.52 -7.49
C VAL A 76 -5.53 -4.98 -6.05
N VAL A 77 -5.16 -5.81 -5.07
CA VAL A 77 -5.02 -5.38 -3.68
C VAL A 77 -3.93 -4.33 -3.54
N GLN A 78 -2.76 -4.53 -4.16
CA GLN A 78 -1.66 -3.56 -4.15
C GLN A 78 -2.07 -2.22 -4.77
N LEU A 79 -2.77 -2.24 -5.90
CA LEU A 79 -3.29 -1.04 -6.55
C LEU A 79 -4.22 -0.24 -5.63
N ASN A 80 -5.16 -0.94 -4.98
CA ASN A 80 -6.10 -0.32 -4.04
C ASN A 80 -5.38 0.28 -2.83
N LEU A 81 -4.34 -0.37 -2.32
CA LEU A 81 -3.55 0.13 -1.21
C LEU A 81 -2.76 1.38 -1.60
N LEU A 82 -2.15 1.40 -2.79
CA LEU A 82 -1.43 2.57 -3.31
C LEU A 82 -2.37 3.77 -3.46
N GLN A 83 -3.58 3.56 -3.99
CA GLN A 83 -4.59 4.61 -4.07
C GLN A 83 -5.00 5.10 -2.68
N TYR A 84 -5.23 4.17 -1.74
CA TYR A 84 -5.62 4.52 -0.38
C TYR A 84 -4.55 5.36 0.34
N VAL A 85 -3.28 4.96 0.28
CA VAL A 85 -2.21 5.70 0.95
C VAL A 85 -1.97 7.08 0.32
N LEU A 86 -2.18 7.22 -0.99
CA LEU A 86 -2.18 8.51 -1.67
C LEU A 86 -3.25 9.47 -1.15
N ASP A 87 -4.43 8.95 -0.82
CA ASP A 87 -5.56 9.75 -0.36
C ASP A 87 -5.33 10.25 1.08
N ILE A 88 -4.71 9.44 1.95
CA ILE A 88 -4.54 9.79 3.37
C ILE A 88 -3.22 10.48 3.72
N VAL A 89 -2.18 10.39 2.87
CA VAL A 89 -0.82 10.83 3.23
C VAL A 89 -0.73 12.34 3.49
N GLN A 90 -1.61 13.17 2.92
CA GLN A 90 -1.64 14.61 3.23
C GLN A 90 -2.12 14.89 4.66
N GLU A 91 -2.95 14.01 5.21
CA GLU A 91 -3.52 14.14 6.55
C GLU A 91 -2.66 13.40 7.60
N GLU A 92 -2.19 12.20 7.27
CA GLU A 92 -1.56 11.27 8.23
C GLU A 92 -0.02 11.15 8.02
N GLY A 93 0.53 11.63 6.91
CA GLY A 93 1.97 11.58 6.63
C GLY A 93 2.47 10.27 5.98
N VAL A 94 3.70 10.33 5.46
CA VAL A 94 4.43 9.30 4.72
C VAL A 94 4.82 8.13 5.61
N VAL A 95 5.21 8.36 6.87
CA VAL A 95 5.48 7.30 7.86
C VAL A 95 4.21 6.47 8.13
N HIS A 96 3.05 7.12 8.22
CA HIS A 96 1.77 6.42 8.37
C HIS A 96 1.44 5.59 7.14
N ALA A 97 1.57 6.18 5.94
CA ALA A 97 1.42 5.47 4.68
C ALA A 97 2.37 4.26 4.58
N ALA A 98 3.65 4.41 4.95
CA ALA A 98 4.64 3.34 4.97
C ALA A 98 4.23 2.18 5.89
N SER A 99 3.67 2.50 7.05
CA SER A 99 3.20 1.52 8.03
C SER A 99 2.08 0.65 7.48
N ILE A 100 1.15 1.25 6.73
CA ILE A 100 0.07 0.53 6.03
C ILE A 100 0.64 -0.38 4.95
N LEU A 101 1.54 0.13 4.10
CA LEU A 101 2.15 -0.65 3.03
C LEU A 101 2.89 -1.89 3.58
N LEU A 102 3.69 -1.71 4.64
CA LEU A 102 4.40 -2.82 5.31
C LEU A 102 3.44 -3.85 5.92
N LYS A 103 2.32 -3.41 6.52
CA LYS A 103 1.32 -4.32 7.10
C LYS A 103 0.60 -5.17 6.04
N HIS A 104 0.53 -4.68 4.80
CA HIS A 104 -0.19 -5.33 3.70
C HIS A 104 0.73 -5.93 2.64
N SER A 105 1.86 -6.51 3.08
CA SER A 105 2.73 -7.38 2.28
C SER A 105 3.47 -6.69 1.13
N PHE A 106 3.63 -5.37 1.14
CA PHE A 106 4.66 -4.75 0.31
C PHE A 106 6.03 -5.11 0.88
N ASP A 107 6.95 -5.49 0.00
CA ASP A 107 8.32 -5.72 0.43
C ASP A 107 8.99 -4.42 0.85
N LEU A 108 9.93 -4.54 1.77
CA LEU A 108 10.65 -3.42 2.38
C LEU A 108 11.32 -2.49 1.34
N TYR A 109 11.80 -3.03 0.23
CA TYR A 109 12.46 -2.23 -0.81
C TYR A 109 11.47 -1.46 -1.66
N THR A 110 10.28 -2.03 -1.93
CA THR A 110 9.19 -1.32 -2.59
C THR A 110 8.68 -0.19 -1.69
N VAL A 111 8.51 -0.44 -0.38
CA VAL A 111 8.13 0.63 0.56
C VAL A 111 9.20 1.72 0.62
N HIS A 112 10.48 1.37 0.66
CA HIS A 112 11.59 2.33 0.58
C HIS A 112 11.51 3.18 -0.69
N ARG A 113 11.31 2.54 -1.85
CA ARG A 113 11.22 3.23 -3.14
C ARG A 113 10.04 4.21 -3.18
N ILE A 114 8.90 3.83 -2.63
CA ILE A 114 7.69 4.67 -2.63
C ILE A 114 7.81 5.84 -1.65
N THR A 115 8.29 5.56 -0.44
CA THR A 115 8.26 6.50 0.69
C THR A 115 9.53 7.34 0.81
N ASN A 116 10.61 6.94 0.12
CA ASN A 116 11.95 7.48 0.28
C ASN A 116 12.50 7.40 1.73
N LEU A 117 11.84 6.66 2.62
CA LEU A 117 12.29 6.44 3.99
C LEU A 117 13.44 5.44 4.00
N SER A 118 14.45 5.68 4.83
CA SER A 118 15.62 4.79 4.89
C SER A 118 15.25 3.34 5.26
N ILE A 119 15.92 2.36 4.65
CA ILE A 119 15.71 0.93 4.96
C ILE A 119 15.87 0.62 6.46
N PRO A 120 16.86 1.15 7.20
CA PRO A 120 16.97 0.93 8.64
C PRO A 120 15.75 1.44 9.41
N PHE A 121 15.19 2.60 9.02
CA PHE A 121 13.98 3.14 9.61
C PHE A 121 12.79 2.22 9.35
N LEU A 122 12.60 1.79 8.10
CA LEU A 122 11.50 0.91 7.71
C LEU A 122 11.57 -0.46 8.40
N ARG A 123 12.78 -1.02 8.60
CA ARG A 123 12.94 -2.25 9.40
C ARG A 123 12.51 -2.06 10.84
N ASN A 124 12.87 -0.93 11.44
CA ASN A 124 12.46 -0.64 12.82
C ASN A 124 10.94 -0.48 12.93
N LEU A 125 10.34 0.18 11.93
CA LEU A 125 8.90 0.33 11.80
C LEU A 125 8.22 -1.06 11.68
N GLU A 126 8.64 -1.90 10.74
CA GLU A 126 8.14 -3.27 10.56
C GLU A 126 8.25 -4.12 11.84
N ASN A 127 9.39 -4.04 12.54
CA ASN A 127 9.61 -4.73 13.82
C ASN A 127 8.66 -4.25 14.92
N THR A 128 8.35 -2.96 14.95
CA THR A 128 7.40 -2.37 15.90
C THR A 128 5.98 -2.86 15.59
N LEU A 129 5.58 -2.78 14.33
CA LEU A 129 4.28 -3.24 13.83
C LEU A 129 4.04 -4.74 14.03
N SER A 130 5.09 -5.55 14.01
CA SER A 130 5.03 -7.00 14.23
C SER A 130 4.80 -7.38 15.70
N LYS A 131 5.18 -6.52 16.65
CA LYS A 131 4.97 -6.74 18.09
C LYS A 131 3.55 -6.38 18.55
N GLU A 132 2.78 -5.71 17.69
CA GLU A 132 1.38 -5.30 17.95
C GLU A 132 0.34 -6.34 17.49
N LYS A 133 0.77 -7.48 16.92
CA LYS A 133 -0.09 -8.61 16.54
C LYS A 133 -0.20 -9.61 17.68
#